data_AF-A0A8T3SPC7-F1
#
_entry.id   AF-A0A8T3SPC7-F1
#
_cell.length_a   1.000
_cell.length_b   1.000
_cell.length_c   1.000
_cell.angle_alpha   90.00
_cell.angle_beta   90.00
_cell.angle_gamma   90.00
#
_symmetry.space_group_name_H-M   'P 1'
#
loop_
_entity.id
_entity.type
_entity.pdbx_description
1 polymer ?
#
loop_
_entity_poly.entity_id
_entity_poly.type
_entity_poly.pdbx_seq_one_letter_code
_entity_poly.pdbx_strand_id
1 'polypeptide(L)' 'MASSTTHNNRIQSARIKGPTAEFAVFCDSERAHRRNTDPNFDPALYDEAVALVLDRLAATTRDTPQ' A
#
# COMPACT_ATOMS: atom_id res chain seq x y z
N MET A 1 -11.61 -14.99 -15.25
CA MET A 1 -11.39 -13.54 -15.10
C MET A 1 -11.45 -13.19 -13.62
N ALA A 2 -10.31 -13.13 -12.93
CA ALA A 2 -10.25 -12.81 -11.50
C ALA A 2 -9.78 -11.36 -11.35
N SER A 3 -10.71 -10.46 -11.04
CA SER A 3 -10.46 -9.02 -10.82
C SER A 3 -10.89 -8.64 -9.40
N SER A 4 -10.42 -9.41 -8.42
CA SER A 4 -10.86 -9.29 -7.02
C SER A 4 -9.80 -8.72 -6.08
N THR A 5 -8.52 -8.70 -6.47
CA THR A 5 -7.44 -8.31 -5.54
C THR A 5 -7.35 -6.78 -5.36
N THR A 6 -7.58 -5.98 -6.40
CA THR A 6 -7.43 -4.51 -6.35
C THR A 6 -8.48 -3.81 -5.47
N HIS A 7 -9.69 -4.38 -5.36
CA HIS A 7 -10.77 -3.78 -4.57
C HIS A 7 -10.58 -3.99 -3.06
N ASN A 8 -9.88 -5.05 -2.66
CA ASN A 8 -9.71 -5.36 -1.24
C ASN A 8 -8.73 -4.40 -0.55
N ASN A 9 -7.68 -3.96 -1.26
CA ASN A 9 -6.69 -3.03 -0.68
C ASN A 9 -7.28 -1.63 -0.47
N ARG A 10 -8.05 -1.12 -1.45
CA ARG A 10 -8.70 0.19 -1.35
C ARG A 10 -9.73 0.28 -0.22
N ILE A 11 -10.41 -0.82 0.09
CA ILE A 11 -11.37 -0.88 1.21
C ILE A 11 -10.66 -0.93 2.57
N GLN A 12 -9.45 -1.51 2.65
CA GLN A 12 -8.65 -1.48 3.88
C GLN A 12 -8.11 -0.07 4.18
N SER A 13 -7.71 0.70 3.16
CA SER A 13 -7.24 2.07 3.32
C SER A 13 -8.27 3.00 3.98
N ALA A 14 -9.57 2.76 3.78
CA ALA A 14 -10.64 3.58 4.36
C ALA A 14 -10.81 3.43 5.89
N ARG A 15 -10.25 2.37 6.48
CA ARG A 15 -10.31 2.10 7.93
C ARG A 15 -9.04 2.46 8.68
N ILE A 16 -7.94 2.72 7.97
CA ILE A 16 -6.65 3.08 8.55
C ILE A 16 -6.60 4.61 8.61
N LYS A 17 -6.30 5.18 9.78
CA LYS A 17 -6.09 6.64 9.95
C LYS A 17 -4.62 6.90 10.26
N GLY A 18 -4.16 8.11 9.97
CA GLY A 18 -2.80 8.55 10.30
C GLY A 18 -1.74 8.15 9.27
N PRO A 19 -0.45 8.19 9.64
CA PRO A 19 0.67 8.09 8.69
C PRO A 19 0.66 6.83 7.82
N THR A 20 0.17 5.71 8.34
CA THR A 20 0.03 4.44 7.60
C THR A 20 -0.95 4.57 6.43
N ALA A 21 -2.04 5.32 6.60
CA ALA A 21 -3.02 5.56 5.55
C ALA A 21 -2.48 6.51 4.47
N GLU A 22 -1.77 7.56 4.90
CA GLU A 22 -1.10 8.51 3.99
C GLU A 22 -0.05 7.79 3.13
N PHE A 23 0.73 6.89 3.73
CA PHE A 23 1.68 6.05 3.02
C PHE A 23 1.00 5.15 1.98
N ALA A 24 -0.10 4.47 2.34
CA ALA A 24 -0.84 3.63 1.40
C ALA A 24 -1.34 4.43 0.18
N VAL A 25 -1.89 5.63 0.41
CA VAL A 25 -2.37 6.52 -0.66
C VAL A 25 -1.21 6.99 -1.55
N PHE A 26 -0.08 7.38 -0.95
CA PHE A 26 1.11 7.74 -1.69
C PHE A 26 1.59 6.59 -2.59
N CYS A 27 1.64 5.37 -2.05
CA CYS A 27 2.06 4.20 -2.80
C CYS A 27 1.17 3.88 -4.00
N ASP A 28 -0.15 4.10 -3.90
CA ASP A 28 -1.09 3.95 -5.01
C ASP A 28 -0.78 4.96 -6.14
N SER A 29 -0.52 6.23 -5.79
CA SER A 29 -0.15 7.26 -6.76
C SER A 29 1.20 6.98 -7.43
N GLU A 30 2.21 6.58 -6.66
CA GLU A 30 3.54 6.23 -7.19
C GLU A 30 3.50 5.00 -8.08
N ARG A 31 2.72 3.98 -7.72
CA ARG A 31 2.51 2.80 -8.56
C ARG A 31 1.96 3.18 -9.92
N ALA A 32 0.95 4.06 -9.94
CA ALA A 32 0.38 4.56 -11.19
C ALA A 32 1.40 5.36 -12.00
N HIS A 33 2.20 6.21 -11.35
CA HIS A 33 3.26 6.96 -12.01
C HIS A 33 4.31 6.03 -12.64
N ARG A 34 4.91 5.13 -11.86
CA ARG A 34 5.98 4.23 -12.30
C ARG A 34 5.55 3.29 -13.41
N ARG A 35 4.31 2.79 -13.36
CA ARG A 35 3.75 1.98 -14.46
C ARG A 35 3.75 2.72 -15.81
N ASN A 36 3.73 4.05 -15.79
CA ASN A 36 3.70 4.87 -17.00
C ASN A 36 5.08 5.46 -17.38
N THR A 37 6.05 5.44 -16.47
CA THR A 37 7.35 6.12 -16.67
C THR A 37 8.57 5.20 -16.64
N ASP A 38 8.46 4.01 -16.04
CA ASP A 38 9.56 3.06 -15.93
C ASP A 38 9.21 1.73 -16.64
N PRO A 39 9.89 1.40 -17.76
CA PRO A 39 9.62 0.17 -18.52
C PRO A 39 10.04 -1.12 -17.80
N ASN A 40 10.87 -1.03 -16.75
CA ASN A 40 11.30 -2.18 -15.95
C ASN A 40 10.53 -2.30 -14.63
N PHE A 41 9.51 -1.46 -14.43
CA PHE A 41 8.71 -1.49 -13.22
C PHE A 41 7.96 -2.82 -13.10
N ASP A 42 8.18 -3.53 -12.00
CA ASP A 42 7.43 -4.73 -11.62
C ASP A 42 6.33 -4.35 -10.62
N PRO A 43 5.05 -4.30 -11.04
CA PRO A 43 3.95 -3.92 -10.15
C PRO A 43 3.72 -4.94 -9.04
N ALA A 44 4.02 -6.23 -9.27
CA ALA A 44 3.79 -7.28 -8.29
C ALA A 44 4.80 -7.19 -7.14
N LEU A 45 6.08 -7.00 -7.47
CA LEU A 45 7.13 -6.78 -6.47
C LEU A 45 6.89 -5.50 -5.66
N TYR A 46 6.41 -4.45 -6.33
CA TYR A 46 6.04 -3.20 -5.65
C TYR A 46 4.88 -3.42 -4.67
N ASP A 47 3.82 -4.11 -5.10
CA ASP A 47 2.65 -4.39 -4.26
C ASP A 47 3.04 -5.24 -3.03
N GLU A 48 3.95 -6.21 -3.19
CA GLU A 48 4.51 -7.01 -2.09
C GLU A 48 5.31 -6.15 -1.11
N ALA A 49 6.19 -5.28 -1.61
CA ALA A 49 6.99 -4.39 -0.77
C ALA A 49 6.10 -3.42 0.03
N VAL A 50 5.05 -2.87 -0.59
CA VAL A 50 4.08 -1.98 0.08
C VAL A 50 3.35 -2.72 1.20
N ALA A 51 2.90 -3.96 0.94
CA ALA A 51 2.23 -4.78 1.95
C ALA A 51 3.14 -5.02 3.17
N LEU A 52 4.42 -5.36 2.95
CA LEU A 52 5.39 -5.55 4.04
C LEU A 52 5.57 -4.30 4.90
N VAL A 53 5.66 -3.12 4.26
CA VAL A 53 5.80 -1.85 4.99
C VAL A 53 4.52 -1.53 5.78
N LEU A 54 3.35 -1.70 5.17
CA LEU A 54 2.07 -1.44 5.83
C LEU A 54 1.84 -2.37 7.04
N ASP A 55 2.17 -3.65 6.90
CA ASP A 55 2.11 -4.61 8.01
C ASP A 55 3.04 -4.19 9.15
N ARG A 56 4.25 -3.75 8.82
CA ARG A 56 5.20 -3.26 9.83
C ARG A 56 4.70 -2.00 10.52
N LEU A 57 4.19 -1.03 9.78
CA LEU A 57 3.63 0.21 10.32
C LEU A 57 2.42 -0.07 11.22
N ALA A 58 1.54 -0.98 10.81
CA ALA A 58 0.40 -1.40 11.63
C ALA A 58 0.84 -2.04 12.95
N ALA A 59 1.93 -2.81 12.94
CA ALA A 59 2.52 -3.40 14.15
C ALA A 59 3.12 -2.34 15.09
N THR A 60 3.94 -1.41 14.59
CA THR A 60 4.55 -0.35 15.43
C THR A 60 3.53 0.62 16.01
N THR A 61 2.42 0.88 15.32
CA THR A 61 1.37 1.78 15.86
C THR A 61 0.70 1.19 17.11
N ARG A 62 0.75 -0.15 17.31
CA ARG A 62 0.20 -0.82 18.50
C ARG A 62 1.13 -0.79 19.72
N ASP A 63 2.44 -0.58 19.53
CA ASP A 63 3.45 -0.67 20.58
C ASP A 63 3.81 0.67 21.24
N THR A 64 3.17 1.78 20.83
CA THR A 64 3.30 3.06 21.54
C THR A 64 2.46 3.01 22.81
N PRO A 65 3.05 3.05 24.03
CA PRO A 65 2.28 3.27 25.24
C PRO A 65 1.67 4.67 25.16
N GLN A 66 0.35 4.77 25.33
CA GLN A 66 -0.29 6.05 25.67
C GLN A 66 -0.02 6.41 27.13
#